data_AF-A0A8S3HGV8-F1
#
_entry.id   AF-A0A8S3HGV8-F1
#
_cell.length_a   1.000
_cell.length_b   1.000
_cell.length_c   1.000
_cell.angle_alpha   90.00
_cell.angle_beta   90.00
_cell.angle_gamma   90.00
#
_symmetry.space_group_name_H-M   'P 1'
#
loop_
_entity.id
_entity.type
_entity.pdbx_description
1 polymer ?
#
loop_
_entity_poly.entity_id
_entity_poly.type
_entity_poly.pdbx_seq_one_letter_code
_entity_poly.pdbx_strand_id
1 'polypeptide(L)'
;HSLLDDDSNNLIIDKTSTSNGCLTKSTENLDTMECDGINELDHAIHMEDTSSDVQKKDDEILIKILQFGRELHTLKQQLNIEYGENLQHDKILQDAFSLLAYPDPRISPLAQLLEPSQRESVSSVLNSAILEAHDMPRHPALEVLVGYLHECDKLMHKNNIPDCAFIELNKYVR
;
A
#
# COMPACT_ATOMS: atom_id res chain seq x y z
N HIS A 1 6.64 -59.07 -1.62
CA HIS A 1 7.08 -59.09 -0.22
C HIS A 1 7.98 -57.88 -0.02
N SER A 2 7.46 -56.65 0.03
CA SER A 2 6.43 -56.07 0.92
C SER A 2 6.93 -55.92 2.35
N LEU A 3 7.18 -54.68 2.76
CA LEU A 3 7.25 -54.06 4.10
C LEU A 3 7.87 -52.66 3.81
N LEU A 4 7.16 -51.52 3.63
CA LEU A 4 6.14 -50.84 4.44
C LEU A 4 6.46 -50.82 5.94
N ASP A 5 6.71 -49.60 6.43
CA ASP A 5 6.24 -48.96 7.68
C ASP A 5 6.99 -47.60 7.75
N ASP A 6 6.45 -46.47 7.27
CA ASP A 6 5.43 -45.57 7.86
C ASP A 6 5.78 -45.03 9.27
N ASP A 7 6.74 -44.08 9.33
CA ASP A 7 6.90 -43.20 10.49
C ASP A 7 6.30 -41.81 10.22
N SER A 8 5.02 -41.73 10.57
CA SER A 8 4.21 -40.59 11.00
C SER A 8 4.98 -39.31 11.37
N ASN A 9 5.09 -38.36 10.44
CA ASN A 9 5.33 -36.95 10.75
C ASN A 9 4.04 -36.30 11.25
N ASN A 10 3.84 -36.34 12.57
CA ASN A 10 2.70 -35.76 13.25
C ASN A 10 2.83 -34.23 13.30
N LEU A 11 2.26 -33.54 12.30
CA LEU A 11 2.15 -32.09 12.28
C LEU A 11 1.10 -31.66 13.32
N ILE A 12 1.55 -31.15 14.46
CA ILE A 12 0.67 -30.52 15.46
C ILE A 12 0.13 -29.24 14.82
N ILE A 13 -1.09 -29.30 14.30
CA ILE A 13 -1.84 -28.14 13.84
C ILE A 13 -2.44 -27.48 15.10
N ASP A 14 -1.75 -26.47 15.62
CA ASP A 14 -2.36 -25.56 16.58
C ASP A 14 -3.54 -24.86 15.90
N LYS A 15 -4.75 -25.19 16.34
CA LYS A 15 -5.98 -24.51 15.95
C LYS A 15 -5.98 -23.10 16.54
N THR A 16 -5.34 -22.15 15.87
CA THR A 16 -5.61 -20.74 16.11
C THR A 16 -6.85 -20.36 15.30
N SER A 17 -7.96 -20.17 16.00
CA SER A 17 -9.20 -19.64 15.44
C SER A 17 -8.97 -18.21 14.96
N THR A 18 -8.69 -18.00 13.67
CA THR A 18 -8.73 -16.67 13.06
C THR A 18 -10.18 -16.29 12.81
N SER A 19 -10.81 -15.68 13.82
CA SER A 19 -12.10 -15.00 13.67
C SER A 19 -11.87 -13.68 12.94
N ASN A 20 -12.18 -13.65 11.65
CA ASN A 20 -12.37 -12.39 10.91
C ASN A 20 -13.77 -11.85 11.23
N GLY A 21 -13.93 -11.30 12.44
CA GLY A 21 -15.18 -10.72 12.91
C GLY A 21 -15.15 -9.20 12.83
N CYS A 22 -15.74 -8.63 11.77
CA CYS A 22 -16.17 -7.24 11.75
C CYS A 22 -17.32 -7.09 12.78
N LEU A 23 -17.03 -6.52 13.96
CA LEU A 23 -18.07 -6.09 14.90
C LEU A 23 -18.51 -4.67 14.54
N THR A 24 -19.54 -4.55 13.70
CA THR A 24 -20.38 -3.35 13.68
C THR A 24 -21.30 -3.40 14.90
N LYS A 25 -20.91 -2.72 15.99
CA LYS A 25 -21.86 -2.46 17.08
C LYS A 25 -22.91 -1.48 16.57
N SER A 26 -24.08 -2.02 16.26
CA SER A 26 -25.32 -1.26 16.18
C SER A 26 -25.66 -0.80 17.60
N THR A 27 -25.76 0.51 17.80
CA THR A 27 -26.45 1.07 18.97
C THR A 27 -27.55 1.96 18.46
N GLU A 28 -28.75 1.41 18.56
CA GLU A 28 -30.04 2.08 18.52
C GLU A 28 -30.01 3.33 19.40
N ASN A 29 -30.44 4.46 18.84
CA ASN A 29 -31.12 5.55 19.55
C ASN A 29 -31.87 6.36 18.49
N LEU A 30 -33.14 6.00 18.34
CA LEU A 30 -34.13 6.71 17.53
C LEU A 30 -34.73 7.80 18.40
N ASP A 31 -34.18 9.01 18.35
CA ASP A 31 -34.87 10.19 18.88
C ASP A 31 -35.42 11.01 17.71
N THR A 32 -36.75 10.92 17.60
CA THR A 32 -37.64 11.78 16.84
C THR A 32 -37.38 13.25 17.15
N MET A 33 -37.10 14.08 16.14
CA MET A 33 -37.23 15.53 16.26
C MET A 33 -38.44 16.01 15.46
N GLU A 34 -39.46 16.43 16.21
CA GLU A 34 -40.55 17.28 15.74
C GLU A 34 -39.97 18.57 15.12
N CYS A 35 -40.43 18.89 13.92
CA CYS A 35 -40.24 20.19 13.30
C CYS A 35 -41.50 21.00 13.59
N ASP A 36 -41.41 22.00 14.46
CA ASP A 36 -42.32 23.15 14.47
C ASP A 36 -41.74 24.27 15.36
N GLY A 37 -41.66 25.49 14.83
CA GLY A 37 -41.24 26.65 15.61
C GLY A 37 -40.60 27.77 14.80
N ILE A 38 -41.39 28.36 13.90
CA ILE A 38 -41.23 29.74 13.42
C ILE A 38 -40.73 30.69 14.52
N ASN A 39 -39.60 31.35 14.29
CA ASN A 39 -39.37 32.69 14.82
C ASN A 39 -38.46 33.45 13.86
N GLU A 40 -39.08 34.26 13.00
CA GLU A 40 -38.44 35.40 12.36
C GLU A 40 -37.88 36.33 13.44
N LEU A 41 -36.58 36.62 13.41
CA LEU A 41 -36.07 37.89 13.88
C LEU A 41 -34.76 38.23 13.15
N ASP A 42 -34.96 38.97 12.05
CA ASP A 42 -34.11 40.04 11.53
C ASP A 42 -32.73 40.24 12.20
N HIS A 43 -31.66 39.87 11.48
CA HIS A 43 -30.34 40.49 11.62
C HIS A 43 -29.74 40.74 10.23
N ALA A 44 -29.91 41.99 9.82
CA ALA A 44 -29.28 42.71 8.73
C ALA A 44 -27.89 42.21 8.27
N ILE A 45 -27.78 42.07 6.94
CA ILE A 45 -26.64 42.37 6.06
C ILE A 45 -25.26 42.29 6.72
N HIS A 46 -24.59 41.15 6.56
CA HIS A 46 -23.14 41.11 6.39
C HIS A 46 -22.81 40.27 5.15
N MET A 47 -22.45 40.96 4.06
CA MET A 47 -21.65 40.38 2.99
C MET A 47 -20.28 40.09 3.61
N GLU A 48 -20.03 38.83 3.93
CA GLU A 48 -18.72 38.37 4.40
C GLU A 48 -18.02 37.64 3.26
N ASP A 49 -16.82 38.13 2.97
CA ASP A 49 -15.94 37.80 1.86
C ASP A 49 -15.40 36.36 1.98
N THR A 50 -16.05 35.42 1.31
CA THR A 50 -15.70 33.99 1.29
C THR A 50 -14.41 33.67 0.52
N SER A 51 -13.68 34.67 0.01
CA SER A 51 -12.48 34.47 -0.82
C SER A 51 -11.17 34.36 -0.02
N SER A 52 -11.11 34.93 1.19
CA SER A 52 -9.86 35.09 1.95
C SER A 52 -9.46 33.87 2.81
N ASP A 53 -10.39 33.00 3.16
CA ASP A 53 -10.13 31.82 4.02
C ASP A 53 -9.58 30.63 3.23
N VAL A 54 -9.92 30.51 1.94
CA VAL A 54 -9.46 29.41 1.08
C VAL A 54 -7.98 29.59 0.71
N GLN A 55 -7.56 30.80 0.34
CA GLN A 55 -6.18 31.11 -0.04
C GLN A 55 -5.19 30.89 1.13
N LYS A 56 -5.59 31.24 2.37
CA LYS A 56 -4.74 31.04 3.56
C LYS A 56 -4.47 29.56 3.86
N LYS A 57 -5.45 28.68 3.59
CA LYS A 57 -5.31 27.24 3.82
C LYS A 57 -4.38 26.59 2.80
N ASP A 58 -4.45 27.01 1.55
CA ASP A 58 -3.56 26.52 0.49
C ASP A 58 -2.10 26.91 0.78
N ASP A 59 -1.86 28.14 1.24
CA ASP A 59 -0.54 28.61 1.65
C ASP A 59 0.00 27.84 2.87
N GLU A 60 -0.85 27.53 3.86
CA GLU A 60 -0.46 26.75 5.03
C GLU A 60 -0.06 25.31 4.65
N ILE A 61 -0.82 24.68 3.75
CA ILE A 61 -0.52 23.34 3.24
C ILE A 61 0.79 23.35 2.46
N LEU A 62 1.02 24.34 1.60
CA LEU A 62 2.25 24.47 0.84
C LEU A 62 3.47 24.59 1.75
N ILE A 63 3.38 25.40 2.82
CA ILE A 63 4.46 25.54 3.81
C ILE A 63 4.76 24.20 4.49
N LYS A 64 3.73 23.43 4.87
CA LYS A 64 3.91 22.10 5.48
C LYS A 64 4.59 21.12 4.52
N ILE A 65 4.19 21.11 3.25
CA ILE A 65 4.82 20.26 2.24
C ILE A 65 6.29 20.65 2.03
N LEU A 66 6.61 21.94 1.97
CA LEU A 66 7.99 22.41 1.84
C LEU A 66 8.82 22.06 3.07
N GLN A 67 8.26 22.19 4.28
CA GLN A 67 8.93 21.79 5.51
C GLN A 67 9.24 20.28 5.49
N PHE A 68 8.25 19.45 5.20
CA PHE A 68 8.44 18.01 5.02
C PHE A 68 9.55 17.71 4.00
N GLY A 69 9.56 18.45 2.88
CA GLY A 69 10.57 18.28 1.86
C GLY A 69 12.00 18.54 2.33
N ARG A 70 12.21 19.53 3.20
CA ARG A 70 13.52 19.83 3.80
C ARG A 70 13.97 18.76 4.78
N GLU A 71 13.05 18.25 5.59
CA GLU A 71 13.30 17.15 6.52
C GLU A 71 13.68 15.88 5.74
N LEU A 72 12.94 15.56 4.68
CA LEU A 72 13.19 14.43 3.80
C LEU A 72 14.56 14.53 3.09
N HIS A 73 14.93 15.72 2.62
CA HIS A 73 16.25 15.95 2.03
C HIS A 73 17.40 15.78 3.05
N THR A 74 17.17 16.15 4.31
CA THR A 74 18.14 15.94 5.39
C THR A 74 18.32 14.45 5.68
N LEU A 75 17.21 13.70 5.75
CA LEU A 75 17.25 12.24 5.91
C LEU A 75 18.00 11.56 4.75
N LYS A 76 17.75 11.98 3.51
CA LYS A 76 18.48 11.49 2.33
C LYS A 76 20.00 11.68 2.49
N GLN A 77 20.46 12.85 2.94
CA GLN A 77 21.89 13.07 3.14
C GLN A 77 22.50 12.13 4.17
N GLN A 78 21.77 11.84 5.25
CA GLN A 78 22.20 10.87 6.27
C GLN A 78 22.33 9.47 5.66
N LEU A 79 21.32 9.03 4.89
CA LEU A 79 21.34 7.74 4.20
C LEU A 79 22.47 7.64 3.18
N ASN A 80 22.79 8.73 2.46
CA ASN A 80 23.91 8.76 1.52
C ASN A 80 25.26 8.55 2.21
N ILE A 81 25.42 9.00 3.46
CA ILE A 81 26.63 8.77 4.25
C ILE A 81 26.73 7.31 4.70
N GLU A 82 25.60 6.69 5.07
CA GLU A 82 25.56 5.34 5.64
C GLU A 82 25.58 4.24 4.57
N TYR A 83 24.84 4.42 3.46
CA TYR A 83 24.61 3.40 2.43
C TYR A 83 25.19 3.78 1.05
N GLY A 84 25.72 5.00 0.89
CA GLY A 84 26.19 5.53 -0.39
C GLY A 84 25.11 6.19 -1.23
N GLU A 85 25.52 6.84 -2.33
CA GLU A 85 24.60 7.58 -3.20
C GLU A 85 23.72 6.65 -4.05
N ASN A 86 22.41 6.95 -4.09
CA ASN A 86 21.46 6.26 -4.95
C ASN A 86 20.76 7.24 -5.89
N LEU A 87 21.19 7.24 -7.16
CA LEU A 87 20.67 8.12 -8.20
C LEU A 87 19.16 7.93 -8.46
N GLN A 88 18.60 6.75 -8.17
CA GLN A 88 17.16 6.52 -8.32
C GLN A 88 16.36 7.26 -7.24
N HIS A 89 16.81 7.20 -5.98
CA HIS A 89 16.16 7.95 -4.90
C HIS A 89 16.23 9.46 -5.12
N ASP A 90 17.35 9.94 -5.66
CA ASP A 90 17.55 11.34 -6.01
C ASP A 90 16.57 11.80 -7.07
N LYS A 91 16.40 10.98 -8.11
CA LYS A 91 15.45 11.26 -9.18
C LYS A 91 14.01 11.25 -8.66
N ILE A 92 13.61 10.26 -7.87
CA ILE A 92 12.24 10.19 -7.31
C ILE A 92 11.94 11.41 -6.44
N LEU A 93 12.90 11.83 -5.62
CA LEU A 93 12.75 13.01 -4.78
C LEU A 93 12.60 14.29 -5.60
N GLN A 94 13.43 14.46 -6.64
CA GLN A 94 13.33 15.59 -7.57
C GLN A 94 11.99 15.60 -8.32
N ASP A 95 11.57 14.45 -8.85
CA ASP A 95 10.33 14.29 -9.59
C ASP A 95 9.12 14.61 -8.70
N ALA A 96 9.12 14.15 -7.45
CA ALA A 96 8.07 14.46 -6.48
C ALA A 96 7.96 15.96 -6.19
N PHE A 97 9.07 16.67 -5.97
CA PHE A 97 9.03 18.13 -5.78
C PHE A 97 8.63 18.90 -7.02
N SER A 98 8.95 18.36 -8.20
CA SER A 98 8.55 18.97 -9.47
C SER A 98 7.04 19.05 -9.61
N LEU A 99 6.26 18.20 -8.93
CA LEU A 99 4.80 18.27 -8.89
C LEU A 99 4.28 19.60 -8.29
N LEU A 100 5.02 20.21 -7.35
CA LEU A 100 4.63 21.47 -6.72
C LEU A 100 4.76 22.68 -7.66
N ALA A 101 5.51 22.55 -8.76
CA ALA A 101 5.65 23.61 -9.75
C ALA A 101 4.44 23.70 -10.70
N TYR A 102 3.55 22.70 -10.67
CA TYR A 102 2.36 22.67 -11.51
C TYR A 102 1.11 23.09 -10.72
N PRO A 103 0.18 23.82 -11.36
CA PRO A 103 -1.06 24.27 -10.71
C PRO A 103 -2.00 23.10 -10.37
N ASP A 104 -1.97 22.03 -11.15
CA ASP A 104 -2.61 20.76 -10.82
C ASP A 104 -1.59 19.62 -11.02
N PRO A 105 -1.27 18.85 -9.97
CA PRO A 105 -0.26 17.80 -10.06
C PRO A 105 -0.72 16.58 -10.88
N ARG A 106 -2.03 16.43 -11.16
CA ARG A 106 -2.58 15.33 -11.98
C ARG A 106 -2.44 15.53 -13.49
N ILE A 107 -2.25 16.77 -13.94
CA ILE A 107 -1.96 17.08 -15.35
C ILE A 107 -0.45 17.16 -15.62
N SER A 108 0.37 17.03 -14.58
CA SER A 108 1.82 17.02 -14.69
C SER A 108 2.31 15.86 -15.56
N PRO A 109 3.43 16.00 -16.30
CA PRO A 109 4.10 14.87 -16.95
C PRO A 109 4.47 13.74 -15.96
N LEU A 110 4.48 14.03 -14.66
CA LEU A 110 4.77 13.09 -13.58
C LEU A 110 3.52 12.60 -12.85
N ALA A 111 2.33 12.77 -13.43
CA ALA A 111 1.06 12.33 -12.82
C ALA A 111 1.04 10.84 -12.43
N GLN A 112 1.81 10.00 -13.12
CA GLN A 112 2.02 8.58 -12.78
C GLN A 112 2.50 8.35 -11.34
N LEU A 113 3.20 9.31 -10.72
CA LEU A 113 3.65 9.21 -9.33
C LEU A 113 2.48 9.24 -8.33
N LEU A 114 1.31 9.72 -8.75
CA LEU A 114 0.10 9.79 -7.95
C LEU A 114 -0.79 8.55 -8.15
N GLU A 115 -0.44 7.66 -9.06
CA GLU A 115 -1.20 6.46 -9.34
C GLU A 115 -1.17 5.49 -8.14
N PRO A 116 -2.31 4.87 -7.76
CA PRO A 116 -2.36 3.93 -6.65
C PRO A 116 -1.35 2.77 -6.76
N SER A 117 -1.04 2.32 -7.98
CA SER A 117 -0.09 1.25 -8.25
C SER A 117 1.32 1.54 -7.71
N GLN A 118 1.74 2.81 -7.68
CA GLN A 118 3.02 3.20 -7.08
C GLN A 118 3.07 2.95 -5.58
N ARG A 119 1.92 3.08 -4.88
CA ARG A 119 1.81 2.79 -3.45
C ARG A 119 1.90 1.30 -3.17
N GLU A 120 1.35 0.46 -4.04
CA GLU A 120 1.38 -1.00 -3.90
C GLU A 120 2.81 -1.53 -3.91
N SER A 121 3.65 -1.03 -4.82
CA SER A 121 5.07 -1.39 -4.88
C SER A 121 5.79 -1.06 -3.57
N VAL A 122 5.61 0.15 -3.04
CA VAL A 122 6.23 0.56 -1.76
C VAL A 122 5.71 -0.28 -0.61
N SER A 123 4.39 -0.53 -0.56
CA SER A 123 3.79 -1.36 0.48
C SER A 123 4.31 -2.78 0.44
N SER A 124 4.50 -3.38 -0.73
CA SER A 124 5.05 -4.72 -0.86
C SER A 124 6.46 -4.81 -0.29
N VAL A 125 7.34 -3.89 -0.70
CA VAL A 125 8.73 -3.86 -0.21
C VAL A 125 8.77 -3.63 1.30
N LEU A 126 7.97 -2.68 1.80
CA LEU A 126 7.88 -2.39 3.22
C LEU A 126 7.38 -3.59 4.03
N ASN A 127 6.31 -4.25 3.57
CA ASN A 127 5.75 -5.43 4.22
C ASN A 127 6.80 -6.55 4.30
N SER A 128 7.53 -6.79 3.20
CA SER A 128 8.62 -7.77 3.19
C SER A 128 9.80 -7.38 4.10
N ALA A 129 10.13 -6.10 4.21
CA ALA A 129 11.17 -5.62 5.13
C ALA A 129 10.76 -5.78 6.61
N ILE A 130 9.48 -5.53 6.94
CA ILE A 130 8.95 -5.77 8.29
C ILE A 130 9.01 -7.26 8.63
N LEU A 131 8.60 -8.14 7.71
CA LEU A 131 8.67 -9.58 7.92
C LEU A 131 10.11 -10.04 8.14
N GLU A 132 11.06 -9.54 7.34
CA GLU A 132 12.48 -9.85 7.49
C GLU A 132 13.04 -9.36 8.84
N ALA A 133 12.65 -8.17 9.30
CA ALA A 133 13.05 -7.64 10.61
C ALA A 133 12.54 -8.48 11.79
N HIS A 134 11.50 -9.28 11.57
CA HIS A 134 10.96 -10.24 12.53
C HIS A 134 11.35 -11.70 12.24
N ASP A 135 12.35 -11.92 11.37
CA ASP A 135 12.81 -13.25 10.93
C ASP A 135 11.69 -14.12 10.33
N MET A 136 10.66 -13.49 9.75
CA MET A 136 9.54 -14.15 9.08
C MET A 136 9.76 -14.21 7.56
N PRO A 137 9.24 -15.24 6.86
CA PRO A 137 9.39 -15.37 5.42
C PRO A 137 8.71 -14.22 4.68
N ARG A 138 9.44 -13.58 3.76
CA ARG A 138 8.97 -12.44 2.95
C ARG A 138 7.81 -12.77 2.02
N HIS A 139 7.75 -14.01 1.57
CA HIS A 139 6.76 -14.51 0.63
C HIS A 139 5.90 -15.57 1.32
N PRO A 140 4.58 -15.56 1.13
CA PRO A 140 3.72 -16.65 1.59
C PRO A 140 4.18 -17.98 0.98
N ALA A 141 4.03 -19.06 1.74
CA ALA A 141 4.45 -20.40 1.33
C ALA A 141 3.88 -20.83 -0.04
N LEU A 142 2.67 -20.35 -0.38
CA LEU A 142 2.05 -20.62 -1.66
C LEU A 142 2.81 -20.01 -2.84
N GLU A 143 3.28 -18.77 -2.72
CA GLU A 143 4.05 -18.09 -3.77
C GLU A 143 5.37 -18.83 -4.02
N VAL A 144 6.03 -19.25 -2.95
CA VAL A 144 7.25 -20.06 -3.01
C VAL A 144 6.99 -21.40 -3.72
N LEU A 145 5.90 -22.08 -3.39
CA LEU A 145 5.51 -23.35 -4.03
C LEU A 145 5.22 -23.17 -5.52
N VAL A 146 4.52 -22.09 -5.90
CA VAL A 146 4.27 -21.76 -7.31
C VAL A 146 5.58 -21.55 -8.06
N GLY A 147 6.57 -20.88 -7.44
CA GLY A 147 7.92 -20.73 -8.00
C GLY A 147 8.61 -22.09 -8.23
N TYR A 148 8.55 -23.00 -7.27
CA TYR A 148 9.09 -24.36 -7.45
C TYR A 148 8.39 -25.13 -8.57
N LEU A 149 7.05 -25.07 -8.63
CA LEU A 149 6.28 -25.72 -9.69
C LEU A 149 6.65 -25.18 -11.08
N HIS A 150 6.92 -23.87 -11.19
CA HIS A 150 7.36 -23.26 -12.44
C HIS A 150 8.74 -23.78 -12.89
N GLU A 151 9.69 -23.91 -11.97
CA GLU A 151 11.00 -24.48 -12.31
C GLU A 151 10.90 -25.97 -12.67
N CYS A 152 10.05 -26.74 -11.97
CA CYS A 152 9.76 -28.13 -12.34
C CYS A 152 9.15 -28.23 -13.75
N ASP A 153 8.19 -27.37 -14.08
CA ASP A 153 7.56 -27.32 -15.40
C ASP A 153 8.57 -27.00 -16.50
N LYS A 154 9.44 -26.02 -16.27
CA LYS A 154 10.55 -25.68 -17.18
C LYS A 154 11.53 -26.83 -17.39
N LEU A 155 11.86 -27.57 -16.33
CA LEU A 155 12.71 -28.76 -16.43
C LEU A 155 12.01 -29.91 -17.16
N MET A 156 10.71 -30.12 -16.95
CA MET A 156 9.92 -31.14 -17.66
C MET A 156 9.86 -30.86 -19.16
N HIS A 157 9.63 -29.61 -19.55
CA HIS A 157 9.71 -29.17 -20.95
C HIS A 157 11.10 -29.44 -21.54
N LYS A 158 12.18 -29.09 -20.83
CA LYS A 158 13.56 -29.35 -21.28
C LYS A 158 13.86 -30.85 -21.45
N ASN A 159 13.26 -31.71 -20.65
CA ASN A 159 13.39 -33.16 -20.73
C ASN A 159 12.35 -33.81 -21.67
N ASN A 160 11.56 -33.03 -22.40
CA ASN A 160 10.50 -33.49 -23.31
C ASN A 160 9.46 -34.42 -22.63
N ILE A 161 9.12 -34.15 -21.37
CA ILE A 161 8.08 -34.92 -20.68
C ILE A 161 6.72 -34.39 -21.15
N PRO A 162 5.90 -35.19 -21.86
CA PRO A 162 4.67 -34.68 -22.48
C PRO A 162 3.59 -34.24 -21.49
N ASP A 163 3.64 -34.74 -20.25
CA ASP A 163 2.67 -34.41 -19.20
C ASP A 163 2.72 -32.93 -18.77
N CYS A 164 3.79 -32.19 -19.10
CA CYS A 164 3.87 -30.75 -18.82
C CYS A 164 2.91 -29.91 -19.67
N ALA A 165 2.38 -30.43 -20.78
CA ALA A 165 1.42 -29.72 -21.63
C ALA A 165 0.11 -29.38 -20.91
N PHE A 166 -0.21 -30.06 -19.81
CA PHE A 166 -1.40 -29.82 -19.01
C PHE A 166 -1.18 -28.78 -17.89
N ILE A 167 0.06 -28.33 -17.67
CA ILE A 167 0.43 -27.42 -16.60
C ILE A 167 0.38 -25.98 -17.14
N GLU A 168 -0.69 -25.23 -16.79
CA GLU A 168 -0.84 -23.82 -17.16
C GLU A 168 -0.60 -22.91 -15.93
N LEU A 169 0.66 -22.84 -15.48
CA LEU A 169 1.05 -22.04 -14.32
C LEU A 169 1.03 -20.53 -14.60
N ASN A 170 1.21 -20.11 -15.86
CA ASN A 170 1.21 -18.70 -16.26
C ASN A 170 -0.12 -17.98 -15.99
N LYS A 171 -1.21 -18.72 -15.75
CA LYS A 171 -2.50 -18.15 -15.35
C LYS A 171 -2.51 -17.63 -13.90
N TYR A 172 -1.61 -18.14 -13.06
CA TYR A 172 -1.63 -17.92 -11.61
C TYR A 172 -0.47 -17.07 -11.09
N VAL A 173 0.54 -16.83 -11.93
CA VAL A 173 1.66 -15.92 -11.64
C VAL A 173 1.30 -14.56 -12.26
N ARG A 174 1.24 -13.51 -11.43
CA ARG A 174 0.91 -12.14 -11.84
C ARG A 174 2.16 -11.32 -12.09
#